data_AF-A0A0V0ULQ1-F1
#
_entry.id   AF-A0A0V0ULQ1-F1
#
_cell.length_a   1.000
_cell.length_b   1.000
_cell.length_c   1.000
_cell.angle_alpha   90.00
_cell.angle_beta   90.00
_cell.angle_gamma   90.00
#
_symmetry.space_group_name_H-M   'P 1'
#
loop_
_entity.id
_entity.type
_entity.pdbx_description
1 polymer ?
#
loop_
_entity_poly.entity_id
_entity_poly.type
_entity_poly.pdbx_seq_one_letter_code
_entity_poly.pdbx_strand_id
1 'polypeptide(L)'
;MIPEHTRYALNRITDIASSIALFVPTTIENVILEMTNLKGGSCCPETWKPLDVTDSRAYIGLLILARVNRSRGKATKSLWNAENGRAIFPAVMSLKKFHLISRMIRFDDHSSRFLPQSLENKLAVVRVI
;
A
#
# COMPACT_ATOMS: atom_id res chain seq x y z
N MET A 1 34.32 -7.66 8.41
CA MET A 1 32.90 -8.08 8.56
C MET A 1 32.38 -8.32 7.16
N ILE A 2 32.01 -9.56 6.80
CA ILE A 2 31.39 -9.84 5.50
C ILE A 2 29.91 -9.49 5.64
N PRO A 3 29.33 -8.61 4.81
CA PRO A 3 27.91 -8.27 4.89
C PRO A 3 27.09 -9.50 4.48
N GLU A 4 26.36 -10.08 5.44
CA GLU A 4 25.53 -11.27 5.23
C GLU A 4 24.13 -11.05 5.81
N HIS A 5 23.17 -11.83 5.33
CA HIS A 5 21.82 -11.82 5.88
C HIS A 5 21.80 -12.27 7.35
N THR A 6 20.93 -11.65 8.15
CA THR A 6 20.74 -12.10 9.53
C THR A 6 20.12 -13.50 9.53
N ARG A 7 20.45 -14.32 10.55
CA ARG A 7 19.79 -15.63 10.75
C ARG A 7 18.27 -15.52 10.78
N TYR A 8 17.75 -14.40 11.29
CA TYR A 8 16.33 -14.08 11.29
C TYR A 8 15.73 -14.05 9.87
N ALA A 9 16.39 -13.38 8.93
CA ALA A 9 15.95 -13.30 7.54
C ALA A 9 16.05 -14.66 6.84
N LEU A 10 17.19 -15.36 7.00
CA LEU A 10 17.40 -16.67 6.37
C LEU A 10 16.31 -17.69 6.74
N ASN A 11 15.84 -17.68 7.99
CA ASN A 11 14.82 -18.62 8.46
C ASN A 11 13.40 -18.30 7.95
N ARG A 12 13.16 -17.11 7.39
CA ARG A 12 11.82 -16.63 7.00
C ARG A 12 11.67 -16.40 5.50
N ILE A 13 12.77 -16.27 4.76
CA ILE A 13 12.74 -16.10 3.31
C ILE A 13 12.69 -17.47 2.65
N THR A 14 11.49 -17.86 2.20
CA THR A 14 11.29 -19.06 1.37
C THR A 14 11.16 -18.72 -0.12
N ASP A 15 10.78 -17.49 -0.42
CA ASP A 15 10.47 -17.01 -1.76
C ASP A 15 10.57 -15.46 -1.80
N ILE A 16 10.40 -14.90 -3.00
CA ILE A 16 10.49 -13.45 -3.23
C ILE A 16 9.42 -12.69 -2.43
N ALA A 17 8.18 -13.19 -2.34
CA ALA A 17 7.13 -12.51 -1.59
C ALA A 17 7.44 -12.49 -0.09
N SER A 18 7.93 -13.61 0.45
CA SER A 18 8.37 -13.73 1.83
C SER A 18 9.54 -12.79 2.16
N SER A 19 10.42 -12.50 1.20
CA SER A 19 11.49 -11.48 1.38
C SER A 19 10.96 -10.05 1.48
N ILE A 20 9.90 -9.70 0.73
CA ILE A 20 9.24 -8.40 0.80
C ILE A 20 8.44 -8.28 2.10
N ALA A 21 7.80 -9.37 2.54
CA ALA A 21 7.02 -9.42 3.78
C ALA A 21 7.86 -9.15 5.04
N LEU A 22 9.19 -9.30 4.98
CA LEU A 22 10.07 -8.88 6.08
C LEU A 22 10.05 -7.35 6.31
N PHE A 23 9.81 -6.56 5.26
CA PHE A 23 9.78 -5.10 5.31
C PHE A 23 8.37 -4.54 5.42
N VAL A 24 7.36 -5.34 5.04
CA VAL A 24 5.95 -5.03 5.26
C VAL A 24 5.33 -6.19 6.01
N PRO A 25 5.56 -6.29 7.34
CA PRO A 25 4.98 -7.34 8.15
C PRO A 25 3.45 -7.25 8.15
N THR A 26 2.79 -8.37 8.44
CA THR A 26 1.33 -8.44 8.53
C THR A 26 0.74 -7.40 9.50
N THR A 27 1.48 -7.01 10.54
CA THR A 27 1.06 -5.94 11.45
C THR A 27 0.92 -4.59 10.75
N ILE A 28 1.89 -4.21 9.91
CA ILE A 28 1.85 -2.97 9.12
C ILE A 28 0.76 -3.06 8.06
N GLU A 29 0.66 -4.20 7.36
CA GLU A 29 -0.38 -4.46 6.36
C GLU A 29 -1.79 -4.31 6.96
N ASN A 30 -2.02 -4.85 8.15
CA ASN A 30 -3.31 -4.76 8.84
C ASN A 30 -3.64 -3.33 9.25
N VAL A 31 -2.66 -2.56 9.77
CA VAL A 31 -2.86 -1.14 10.11
C VAL A 31 -3.25 -0.35 8.85
N ILE A 32 -2.54 -0.54 7.75
CA ILE A 32 -2.87 0.13 6.49
C ILE A 32 -4.28 -0.25 6.04
N LEU A 33 -4.63 -1.54 6.08
CA LEU A 33 -5.92 -2.04 5.63
C LEU A 33 -7.07 -1.46 6.46
N GLU A 34 -6.94 -1.52 7.79
CA GLU A 34 -7.95 -1.04 8.73
C GLU A 34 -8.17 0.47 8.60
N MET A 35 -7.08 1.25 8.64
CA MET A 35 -7.17 2.71 8.57
C MET A 35 -7.67 3.20 7.20
N THR A 36 -7.29 2.51 6.13
CA THR A 36 -7.79 2.80 4.77
C THR A 36 -9.28 2.50 4.65
N ASN A 37 -9.75 1.38 5.20
CA ASN A 37 -11.16 1.02 5.21
C ASN A 37 -12.01 1.97 6.05
N LEU A 38 -11.51 2.38 7.22
CA LEU A 38 -12.14 3.39 8.06
C LEU A 38 -12.30 4.71 7.29
N LYS A 39 -11.22 5.17 6.65
CA LYS A 39 -11.26 6.41 5.85
C LYS A 39 -12.19 6.31 4.65
N GLY A 40 -12.12 5.22 3.91
CA GLY A 40 -12.93 5.00 2.72
C GLY A 40 -14.43 4.91 3.03
N GLY A 41 -14.80 4.18 4.08
CA GLY A 41 -16.18 4.07 4.56
C GLY A 41 -16.75 5.41 5.02
N SER A 42 -15.94 6.23 5.70
CA SER A 42 -16.35 7.58 6.13
C SER A 42 -16.49 8.57 4.96
N CYS A 43 -15.57 8.53 3.98
CA CYS A 43 -15.57 9.51 2.89
C CYS A 43 -16.54 9.19 1.75
N CYS A 44 -16.81 7.92 1.47
CA CYS A 44 -17.56 7.50 0.29
C CYS A 44 -18.46 6.27 0.57
N PRO A 45 -19.38 6.35 1.54
CA PRO A 45 -20.13 5.18 2.03
C PRO A 45 -20.89 4.42 0.93
N GLU A 46 -21.43 5.13 -0.06
CA GLU A 46 -22.22 4.52 -1.16
C GLU A 46 -21.37 3.77 -2.20
N THR A 47 -20.10 4.12 -2.34
CA THR A 47 -19.21 3.57 -3.40
C THR A 47 -18.04 2.78 -2.84
N TRP A 48 -17.78 2.86 -1.54
CA TRP A 48 -16.69 2.17 -0.89
C TRP A 48 -17.03 0.70 -0.66
N LYS A 49 -16.21 -0.16 -1.24
CA LYS A 49 -16.18 -1.58 -0.88
C LYS A 49 -14.98 -1.78 0.04
N PRO A 50 -15.17 -2.37 1.24
CA PRO A 50 -14.05 -2.69 2.11
C PRO A 50 -12.98 -3.48 1.34
N LEU A 51 -11.75 -3.01 1.42
CA LEU A 51 -10.58 -3.71 0.90
C LEU A 51 -10.28 -4.91 1.79
N ASP A 52 -9.82 -5.99 1.17
CA ASP A 52 -9.22 -7.12 1.86
C ASP A 52 -7.69 -7.13 1.69
N VAL A 53 -7.04 -8.15 2.25
CA VAL A 53 -5.59 -8.35 2.14
C VAL A 53 -5.15 -8.57 0.69
N THR A 54 -6.00 -9.17 -0.14
CA THR A 54 -5.68 -9.40 -1.55
C THR A 54 -5.62 -8.08 -2.31
N ASP A 55 -6.57 -7.19 -2.04
CA ASP A 55 -6.63 -5.85 -2.62
C ASP A 55 -5.45 -4.98 -2.21
N SER A 56 -5.06 -5.02 -0.93
CA SER A 56 -3.89 -4.28 -0.44
C SER A 56 -2.60 -4.78 -1.08
N ARG A 57 -2.40 -6.10 -1.15
CA ARG A 57 -1.22 -6.71 -1.81
C ARG A 57 -1.18 -6.45 -3.30
N ALA A 58 -2.32 -6.55 -3.98
CA ALA A 58 -2.44 -6.21 -5.40
C ALA A 58 -2.04 -4.75 -5.64
N TYR A 59 -2.51 -3.83 -4.80
CA TYR A 59 -2.15 -2.42 -4.88
C TYR A 59 -0.65 -2.17 -4.66
N ILE A 60 -0.07 -2.75 -3.60
CA ILE A 60 1.37 -2.65 -3.29
C ILE A 60 2.21 -3.26 -4.43
N GLY A 61 1.80 -4.42 -4.94
CA GLY A 61 2.44 -5.08 -6.08
C GLY A 61 2.48 -4.19 -7.32
N LEU A 62 1.39 -3.48 -7.61
CA LEU A 62 1.36 -2.50 -8.71
C LEU A 62 2.27 -1.29 -8.48
N LEU A 63 2.44 -0.82 -7.24
CA LEU A 63 3.41 0.24 -6.93
C LEU A 63 4.86 -0.22 -7.17
N ILE A 64 5.20 -1.43 -6.75
CA ILE A 64 6.51 -2.04 -6.98
C ILE A 64 6.74 -2.17 -8.50
N LEU A 65 5.75 -2.71 -9.21
CA LEU A 65 5.82 -2.93 -10.65
C LEU A 65 5.90 -1.61 -11.45
N ALA A 66 5.22 -0.56 -11.01
CA ALA A 66 5.31 0.77 -11.63
C ALA A 66 6.74 1.31 -11.59
N ARG A 67 7.46 1.07 -10.48
CA ARG A 67 8.87 1.46 -10.31
C ARG A 67 9.79 0.66 -11.23
N VAL A 68 9.62 -0.66 -11.31
CA VAL A 68 10.42 -1.54 -12.21
C VAL A 68 10.31 -1.07 -13.66
N ASN A 69 9.10 -0.67 -14.06
CA ASN A 69 8.82 -0.19 -15.40
C ASN A 69 9.33 1.23 -15.71
N ARG A 70 10.12 1.83 -14.81
CA ARG A 70 10.68 3.20 -14.87
C ARG A 70 9.62 4.25 -15.22
N SER A 71 8.40 4.05 -14.75
CA SER A 71 7.25 4.88 -15.13
C SER A 71 7.18 6.20 -14.35
N ARG A 72 8.30 6.63 -13.74
CA ARG A 72 8.36 7.86 -12.94
C ARG A 72 8.10 9.05 -13.88
N GLY A 73 7.04 9.80 -13.60
CA GLY A 73 6.60 10.95 -14.42
C GLY A 73 5.62 10.62 -15.54
N LYS A 74 5.30 9.32 -15.78
CA LYS A 74 4.21 8.96 -16.69
C LYS A 74 2.86 9.09 -15.98
N ALA A 75 1.86 9.65 -16.66
CA ALA A 75 0.50 9.69 -16.14
C ALA A 75 0.02 8.26 -15.85
N THR A 76 -0.60 8.01 -14.70
CA THR A 76 -1.13 6.68 -14.32
C THR A 76 -2.03 6.10 -15.42
N LYS A 77 -2.80 6.96 -16.10
CA LYS A 77 -3.62 6.59 -17.27
C LYS A 77 -2.84 5.90 -18.39
N SER A 78 -1.58 6.26 -18.61
CA SER A 78 -0.75 5.64 -19.67
C SER A 78 -0.41 4.19 -19.36
N LEU A 79 -0.27 3.81 -18.09
CA LEU A 79 0.03 2.43 -17.70
C LEU A 79 -1.18 1.50 -17.89
N TRP A 80 -2.38 2.05 -17.74
CA TRP A 80 -3.65 1.35 -17.94
C TRP A 80 -4.23 1.48 -19.36
N ASN A 81 -3.52 2.12 -20.29
CA ASN A 81 -3.98 2.27 -21.67
C ASN A 81 -4.01 0.89 -22.38
N ALA A 82 -5.03 0.66 -23.20
CA ALA A 82 -5.23 -0.63 -23.87
C ALA A 82 -4.21 -0.90 -24.99
N GLU A 83 -3.74 0.14 -25.67
CA GLU A 83 -2.84 0.02 -26.84
C GLU A 83 -1.37 0.13 -26.43
N ASN A 84 -1.04 1.16 -25.64
CA ASN A 84 0.33 1.55 -25.30
C ASN A 84 0.66 1.35 -23.82
N GLY A 85 -0.29 0.80 -23.05
CA GLY A 85 -0.10 0.52 -21.62
C GLY A 85 0.53 -0.84 -21.38
N ARG A 86 0.33 -1.35 -20.17
CA ARG A 86 0.91 -2.62 -19.73
C ARG A 86 -0.21 -3.51 -19.24
N ALA A 87 -0.52 -4.57 -19.98
CA ALA A 87 -1.69 -5.44 -19.76
C ALA A 87 -1.84 -5.96 -18.31
N ILE A 88 -0.74 -6.15 -17.59
CA ILE A 88 -0.74 -6.57 -16.19
C ILE A 88 -1.43 -5.57 -15.25
N PHE A 89 -1.38 -4.26 -15.51
CA PHE A 89 -2.00 -3.26 -14.66
C PHE A 89 -3.55 -3.35 -14.67
N PRO A 90 -4.23 -3.29 -15.82
CA PRO A 90 -5.68 -3.49 -15.88
C PRO A 90 -6.10 -4.93 -15.54
N ALA A 91 -5.24 -5.93 -15.74
CA ALA A 91 -5.52 -7.32 -15.34
C ALA A 91 -5.56 -7.50 -13.81
N VAL A 92 -4.74 -6.77 -13.05
CA VAL A 92 -4.72 -6.84 -11.58
C VAL A 92 -5.86 -6.03 -10.97
N MET A 93 -6.06 -4.78 -11.39
CA MET A 93 -7.21 -3.98 -10.95
C MET A 93 -7.53 -2.86 -11.93
N SER A 94 -8.77 -2.37 -11.90
CA SER A 94 -9.15 -1.22 -12.71
C SER A 94 -8.43 0.06 -12.28
N LEU A 95 -8.20 0.98 -13.23
CA LEU A 95 -7.61 2.29 -12.94
C LEU A 95 -8.44 3.08 -11.91
N LYS A 96 -9.77 2.93 -11.97
CA LYS A 96 -10.69 3.54 -11.01
C LYS A 96 -10.46 3.03 -9.59
N LYS A 97 -10.30 1.71 -9.41
CA LYS A 97 -10.00 1.09 -8.11
C LYS A 97 -8.63 1.54 -7.60
N PHE A 98 -7.61 1.54 -8.47
CA PHE A 98 -6.28 2.03 -8.11
C PHE A 98 -6.30 3.48 -7.59
N HIS A 99 -6.94 4.40 -8.33
CA HIS A 99 -7.08 5.79 -7.88
C HIS A 99 -7.90 5.96 -6.60
N LEU A 100 -8.94 5.14 -6.43
CA LEU A 100 -9.75 5.14 -5.22
C LEU A 100 -8.90 4.75 -4.00
N ILE A 101 -8.14 3.64 -4.09
CA ILE A 101 -7.24 3.19 -3.02
C ILE A 101 -6.16 4.24 -2.75
N SER A 102 -5.51 4.78 -3.78
CA SER A 102 -4.46 5.81 -3.61
C SER A 102 -4.93 7.05 -2.86
N ARG A 103 -6.21 7.43 -2.96
CA ARG A 103 -6.77 8.57 -2.23
C ARG A 103 -7.09 8.25 -0.77
N MET A 104 -7.52 7.02 -0.51
CA MET A 104 -8.01 6.59 0.79
C MET A 104 -6.94 5.98 1.68
N ILE A 105 -5.74 5.67 1.15
CA ILE A 105 -4.68 5.05 1.93
C ILE A 105 -4.33 5.86 3.18
N ARG A 106 -4.37 5.23 4.36
CA ARG A 106 -4.03 5.84 5.65
C ARG A 106 -3.19 4.87 6.48
N PHE A 107 -2.39 5.44 7.37
CA PHE A 107 -1.48 4.70 8.27
C PHE A 107 -1.82 4.91 9.74
N ASP A 108 -2.82 5.76 10.02
CA ASP A 108 -3.23 6.18 11.35
C ASP A 108 -4.75 6.39 11.41
N ASP A 109 -5.30 6.38 12.62
CA ASP A 109 -6.68 6.76 12.83
C ASP A 109 -6.79 8.30 12.83
N HIS A 110 -7.62 8.84 11.94
CA HIS A 110 -7.91 10.25 11.87
C HIS A 110 -8.45 10.82 13.19
N SER A 111 -9.21 10.02 13.96
CA SER A 111 -9.78 10.45 15.24
C SER A 111 -8.70 10.70 16.31
N SER A 112 -7.62 9.93 16.28
CA SER A 112 -6.50 10.03 17.22
C SER A 112 -5.63 11.29 17.01
N ARG A 113 -5.77 11.97 15.87
CA ARG A 113 -4.98 13.18 15.55
C ARG A 113 -5.28 14.37 16.44
N PHE A 114 -6.46 14.39 17.05
CA PHE A 114 -6.89 15.45 17.97
C PHE A 114 -6.41 15.22 19.40
N LEU A 115 -5.72 14.11 19.66
CA LEU A 115 -5.13 13.85 20.98
C LEU A 115 -3.93 14.78 21.21
N PRO A 116 -3.74 15.30 22.45
CA PRO A 116 -2.65 16.21 22.78
C PRO A 116 -1.26 15.71 22.35
N GLN A 117 -1.00 14.41 22.53
CA GLN A 117 0.28 13.77 22.17
C GLN A 117 0.55 13.74 20.65
N SER A 118 -0.51 13.81 19.82
CA SER A 118 -0.39 13.86 18.36
C SER A 118 -0.15 15.29 17.84
N LEU A 119 -0.60 16.31 18.56
CA LEU A 119 -0.44 17.72 18.15
C LEU A 119 1.01 18.18 18.20
N GLU A 120 1.78 17.66 19.15
CA GLU A 120 3.21 17.96 19.27
C GLU A 120 4.08 17.15 18.29
N ASN A 121 3.55 16.05 17.75
CA ASN A 121 4.28 15.16 16.88
C ASN A 121 3.86 15.30 15.41
N LYS A 122 4.66 16.05 14.63
CA LYS A 122 4.46 16.24 13.18
C LYS A 122 4.44 14.94 12.36
N LEU A 123 5.00 13.84 12.89
CA LEU A 123 5.06 12.53 12.24
C LEU A 123 4.01 11.55 12.77
N ALA A 124 3.06 11.99 13.62
CA ALA A 124 2.05 11.12 14.22
C ALA A 124 1.31 10.25 13.17
N VAL A 125 1.06 10.81 11.99
CA VAL A 125 0.34 10.18 10.87
C VAL A 125 1.02 8.93 10.31
N VAL A 126 2.33 8.77 10.54
CA VAL A 126 3.12 7.65 10.00
C VAL A 126 3.96 6.95 11.08
N ARG A 127 3.82 7.33 12.35
CA ARG A 127 4.69 6.84 13.43
C ARG A 127 4.52 5.34 13.72
N VAL A 128 3.33 4.81 13.46
CA VAL A 128 2.98 3.42 13.77
C VAL A 128 3.65 2.43 12.80
N ILE A 129 4.09 2.91 11.63
CA ILE A 129 4.64 2.09 10.54
C ILE A 129 6.15 2.30 10.36
#